data_AF-A0AAP5C845-F1
#
_entry.id   AF-A0AAP5C845-F1
#
_cell.length_a   1.000
_cell.length_b   1.000
_cell.length_c   1.000
_cell.angle_alpha   90.00
_cell.angle_beta   90.00
_cell.angle_gamma   90.00
#
_symmetry.space_group_name_H-M   'P 1'
#
loop_
_entity.id
_entity.type
_entity.pdbx_description
1 polymer ?
#
loop_
_entity_poly.entity_id
_entity_poly.type
_entity_poly.pdbx_seq_one_letter_code
_entity_poly.pdbx_strand_id
1 'polypeptide(L)'
;MSAAKKDLCVNLLSPMGLGARDFSAAASMPPVVSVRKTKHDLADYGYMRSVMHFIKWAHEQDKFPTANEVISRFQVSRATAYRLTCALAETYGIDPIERHKDRR
;
A
#
# COMPACT_ATOMS: atom_id res chain seq x y z
N MET A 1 32.71 50.43 11.97
CA MET A 1 32.55 51.16 10.69
C MET A 1 32.77 50.14 9.60
N SER A 2 31.71 49.55 9.05
CA SER A 2 31.02 50.04 7.84
C SER A 2 32.01 50.31 6.70
N ALA A 3 31.89 49.84 5.47
CA ALA A 3 31.05 48.87 4.76
C ALA A 3 31.63 48.95 3.34
N ALA A 4 31.60 47.88 2.55
CA ALA A 4 31.59 48.11 1.11
C ALA A 4 30.97 46.94 0.34
N LYS A 5 29.83 47.28 -0.28
CA LYS A 5 29.33 46.85 -1.60
C LYS A 5 29.12 45.33 -1.79
N LYS A 6 27.87 44.86 -1.93
CA LYS A 6 27.07 44.89 -3.18
C LYS A 6 27.95 44.40 -4.34
N ASP A 7 27.71 43.25 -4.95
CA ASP A 7 26.51 42.91 -5.68
C ASP A 7 26.43 41.41 -6.02
N LEU A 8 25.23 41.07 -6.46
CA LEU A 8 24.61 39.79 -6.71
C LEU A 8 25.03 39.11 -8.04
N CYS A 9 24.72 37.81 -8.11
CA CYS A 9 24.50 36.95 -9.30
C CYS A 9 25.73 36.25 -9.93
N VAL A 10 25.97 34.95 -9.66
CA VAL A 10 25.30 33.74 -10.21
C VAL A 10 25.84 33.38 -11.61
N ASN A 11 26.78 32.43 -11.72
CA ASN A 11 26.51 31.02 -12.10
C ASN A 11 27.78 30.22 -12.51
N LEU A 12 27.70 28.91 -12.24
CA LEU A 12 28.50 27.79 -12.76
C LEU A 12 30.00 27.72 -12.42
N LEU A 13 30.30 26.83 -11.46
CA LEU A 13 31.33 25.79 -11.59
C LEU A 13 31.15 24.79 -10.43
N SER A 14 30.84 23.53 -10.75
CA SER A 14 31.06 22.43 -9.81
C SER A 14 32.56 22.18 -9.71
N PRO A 15 33.15 22.13 -8.51
CA PRO A 15 34.32 21.34 -8.26
C PRO A 15 33.87 20.05 -7.55
N MET A 16 34.05 18.92 -8.23
CA MET A 16 34.31 17.68 -7.51
C MET A 16 35.60 17.88 -6.71
N GLY A 17 35.58 17.55 -5.43
CA GLY A 17 36.78 17.21 -4.69
C GLY A 17 36.96 17.93 -3.36
N LEU A 18 36.95 17.12 -2.30
CA LEU A 18 37.52 17.35 -0.97
C LEU A 18 36.81 18.37 -0.06
N GLY A 19 35.87 17.84 0.72
CA GLY A 19 35.35 18.50 1.91
C GLY A 19 34.30 17.65 2.61
N ALA A 20 34.61 16.37 2.87
CA ALA A 20 33.80 15.60 3.81
C ALA A 20 33.92 16.29 5.17
N ARG A 21 32.93 17.12 5.51
CA ARG A 21 32.76 17.61 6.88
C ARG A 21 32.61 16.38 7.76
N ASP A 22 33.40 16.31 8.82
CA ASP A 22 33.25 15.28 9.84
C ASP A 22 31.78 15.25 10.26
N PHE A 23 31.10 14.14 9.97
CA PHE A 23 29.76 13.89 10.46
C PHE A 23 29.86 13.87 11.98
N SER A 24 29.43 14.95 12.63
CA SER A 24 29.23 14.96 14.07
C SER A 24 28.14 13.95 14.39
N ALA A 25 28.55 12.76 14.85
CA ALA A 25 27.67 11.70 15.31
C ALA A 25 26.92 12.05 16.62
N ALA A 26 27.00 13.30 17.08
CA ALA A 26 26.40 13.79 18.31
C ALA A 26 25.11 14.61 18.08
N ALA A 27 24.49 14.53 16.90
CA ALA A 27 23.11 14.98 16.75
C ALA A 27 22.17 13.97 17.44
N SER A 28 21.94 14.16 18.74
CA SER A 28 20.90 13.45 19.48
C SER A 28 19.53 13.80 18.90
N MET A 29 19.07 13.01 17.93
CA MET A 29 17.73 13.13 17.36
C MET A 29 16.71 12.87 18.49
N PRO A 30 15.66 13.71 18.65
CA PRO A 30 14.62 13.43 19.62
C PRO A 30 13.98 12.07 19.30
N PRO A 31 13.65 11.25 20.31
CA PRO A 31 13.08 9.95 20.07
C PRO A 31 11.78 10.12 19.29
N VAL A 32 11.71 9.49 18.11
CA VAL A 32 10.47 9.41 17.33
C VAL A 32 9.49 8.57 18.13
N VAL A 33 8.61 9.25 18.87
CA VAL A 33 7.54 8.59 19.59
C VAL A 33 6.54 8.12 18.53
N SER A 34 6.54 6.81 18.28
CA SER A 34 5.53 6.15 17.47
C SER A 34 4.18 6.36 18.16
N VAL A 35 3.42 7.37 17.70
CA VAL A 35 2.03 7.56 18.11
C VAL A 35 1.27 6.38 17.51
N ARG A 36 1.09 5.31 18.28
CA ARG A 36 0.21 4.21 17.93
C ARG A 36 -1.18 4.80 17.77
N LYS A 37 -1.56 5.07 16.52
CA LYS A 37 -2.91 5.54 16.19
C LYS A 37 -3.87 4.48 16.70
N THR A 38 -4.71 4.84 17.65
CA THR A 38 -5.80 4.00 18.13
C THR A 38 -6.64 3.63 16.91
N LYS A 39 -6.65 2.35 16.53
CA LYS A 39 -7.57 1.86 15.51
C LYS A 39 -8.96 2.02 16.10
N HIS A 40 -9.71 3.03 15.65
CA HIS A 40 -11.13 3.12 15.96
C HIS A 40 -11.85 1.90 15.37
N ASP A 41 -12.87 1.36 16.04
CA ASP A 41 -13.62 0.18 15.56
C ASP A 41 -14.19 0.37 14.14
N LEU A 42 -14.47 1.61 13.74
CA LEU A 42 -14.94 1.96 12.40
C LEU A 42 -13.83 2.09 11.35
N ALA A 43 -12.55 2.15 11.74
CA ALA A 43 -11.43 2.22 10.81
C ALA A 43 -11.34 0.96 9.93
N ASP A 44 -11.71 -0.20 10.49
CA ASP A 44 -11.77 -1.47 9.76
C ASP A 44 -13.16 -1.71 9.12
N TYR A 45 -14.15 -0.84 9.36
CA TYR A 45 -15.50 -0.95 8.77
C TYR A 45 -15.47 -0.84 7.24
N GLY A 46 -14.58 -0.02 6.68
CA GLY A 46 -14.39 0.06 5.22
C GLY A 46 -13.95 -1.28 4.62
N TYR A 47 -13.11 -2.02 5.33
CA TYR A 47 -12.70 -3.36 4.93
C TYR A 47 -13.87 -4.35 5.01
N MET A 48 -14.59 -4.37 6.13
CA MET A 48 -15.76 -5.25 6.29
C MET A 48 -16.84 -4.99 5.24
N ARG A 49 -17.15 -3.72 4.97
CA ARG A 49 -18.09 -3.34 3.90
C ARG A 49 -17.63 -3.86 2.53
N SER A 50 -16.33 -3.79 2.24
CA SER A 50 -15.77 -4.31 0.99
C SER A 50 -15.91 -5.83 0.89
N VAL A 51 -15.65 -6.56 1.99
CA VAL A 51 -15.84 -8.02 2.05
C VAL A 51 -17.30 -8.39 1.87
N MET A 52 -18.24 -7.69 2.51
CA MET A 52 -19.68 -7.93 2.33
C MET A 52 -20.13 -7.72 0.88
N HIS A 53 -19.66 -6.64 0.23
CA HIS A 53 -19.96 -6.41 -1.18
C HIS A 53 -19.38 -7.51 -2.08
N PHE A 54 -18.17 -8.00 -1.77
CA PHE A 54 -17.58 -9.14 -2.47
C PHE A 54 -18.42 -10.41 -2.31
N ILE A 55 -18.82 -10.78 -1.10
CA ILE A 55 -19.60 -12.00 -0.84
C ILE A 55 -20.96 -11.92 -1.55
N LYS A 56 -21.66 -10.79 -1.43
CA LYS A 56 -22.94 -10.59 -2.12
C LYS A 56 -22.78 -10.80 -3.62
N TRP A 57 -21.82 -10.11 -4.24
CA TRP A 57 -21.59 -10.24 -5.68
C TRP A 57 -21.18 -11.65 -6.09
N ALA A 58 -20.33 -12.32 -5.31
CA ALA A 58 -19.87 -13.68 -5.57
C ALA A 58 -21.01 -14.70 -5.50
N HIS A 59 -21.98 -14.50 -4.60
CA HIS A 59 -23.18 -15.33 -4.49
C HIS A 59 -24.15 -15.14 -5.67
N GLU A 60 -24.14 -13.97 -6.31
CA GLU A 60 -24.94 -13.67 -7.50
C GLU A 60 -24.34 -14.28 -8.80
N GLN A 61 -23.14 -14.88 -8.75
CA GLN A 61 -22.51 -15.47 -9.94
C GLN A 61 -22.93 -16.93 -10.14
N ASP A 62 -23.23 -17.31 -11.39
CA ASP A 62 -23.52 -18.70 -11.76
C ASP A 62 -22.29 -19.63 -11.62
N LYS A 63 -21.08 -19.07 -11.72
CA LYS A 63 -19.81 -19.79 -11.65
C LYS A 63 -18.92 -19.17 -10.59
N PHE A 64 -18.04 -19.99 -10.01
CA PHE A 64 -17.08 -19.52 -9.02
C PHE A 64 -16.15 -18.43 -9.61
N PRO A 65 -16.04 -17.26 -8.96
CA PRO A 65 -15.31 -16.11 -9.51
C PRO A 65 -13.80 -16.36 -9.56
N THR A 66 -13.18 -15.97 -10.66
CA THR A 66 -11.72 -15.99 -10.83
C THR A 66 -11.06 -14.76 -10.23
N ALA A 67 -9.78 -14.86 -9.89
CA ALA A 67 -9.02 -13.72 -9.37
C ALA A 67 -9.02 -12.51 -10.33
N ASN A 68 -9.01 -12.74 -11.64
CA ASN A 68 -9.03 -11.64 -12.63
C ASN A 68 -10.37 -10.89 -12.63
N GLU A 69 -11.50 -11.59 -12.47
CA GLU A 69 -12.81 -10.95 -12.36
C GLU A 69 -12.91 -10.12 -11.08
N VAL A 70 -12.38 -10.64 -9.97
CA VAL A 70 -12.32 -9.90 -8.71
C VAL A 70 -11.47 -8.63 -8.84
N ILE A 71 -10.31 -8.71 -9.49
CA ILE A 71 -9.44 -7.55 -9.75
C ILE A 71 -10.19 -6.52 -10.60
N SER A 72 -10.81 -6.94 -11.70
CA SER A 72 -11.55 -6.05 -12.60
C SER A 72 -12.72 -5.36 -11.90
N ARG A 73 -13.49 -6.10 -11.10
CA ARG A 73 -14.70 -5.60 -10.46
C ARG A 73 -14.43 -4.67 -9.28
N PHE A 74 -13.46 -5.00 -8.44
CA PHE A 74 -13.19 -4.32 -7.17
C PHE A 74 -11.92 -3.46 -7.18
N GLN A 75 -11.15 -3.48 -8.27
CA GLN A 75 -9.90 -2.71 -8.44
C GLN A 75 -8.90 -2.97 -7.31
N VAL A 76 -8.81 -4.24 -6.87
CA VAL A 76 -7.91 -4.66 -5.79
C VAL A 76 -6.62 -5.24 -6.34
N SER A 77 -5.59 -5.30 -5.49
CA SER A 77 -4.35 -5.99 -5.83
C SER A 77 -4.60 -7.47 -6.13
N ARG A 78 -3.70 -8.06 -6.93
CA ARG A 78 -3.72 -9.49 -7.22
C ARG A 78 -3.68 -10.36 -5.96
N ALA A 79 -2.84 -9.99 -4.98
CA ALA A 79 -2.75 -10.69 -3.72
C ALA A 79 -4.08 -10.67 -2.94
N THR A 80 -4.74 -9.51 -2.90
CA THR A 80 -6.07 -9.38 -2.28
C THR A 80 -7.11 -10.24 -2.98
N ALA A 81 -7.13 -10.25 -4.31
CA ALA A 81 -8.06 -11.08 -5.07
C ALA A 81 -7.85 -12.58 -4.82
N TYR A 82 -6.60 -13.05 -4.74
CA TYR A 82 -6.33 -14.44 -4.35
C TYR A 82 -6.82 -14.75 -2.95
N ARG A 83 -6.54 -13.88 -1.96
CA ARG A 83 -7.04 -14.07 -0.58
C ARG A 83 -8.57 -14.17 -0.52
N LEU A 84 -9.27 -13.30 -1.23
CA LEU A 84 -10.73 -13.31 -1.28
C LEU A 84 -11.27 -14.58 -1.94
N THR A 85 -10.70 -15.00 -3.06
CA THR A 85 -11.13 -16.24 -3.74
C THR A 85 -10.77 -17.50 -2.98
N CYS A 86 -9.68 -17.52 -2.21
CA CYS A 86 -9.35 -18.64 -1.31
C CYS A 86 -10.34 -18.71 -0.13
N ALA A 87 -10.58 -17.59 0.56
CA ALA A 87 -11.53 -17.53 1.67
C ALA A 87 -12.95 -17.93 1.23
N LEU A 88 -13.36 -17.53 0.02
CA LEU A 88 -14.64 -17.95 -0.56
C LEU A 88 -14.69 -19.46 -0.83
N ALA A 89 -13.61 -20.04 -1.36
CA ALA A 89 -13.53 -21.48 -1.63
C ALA A 89 -13.60 -22.28 -0.32
N GLU A 90 -12.87 -21.85 0.71
CA GLU A 90 -12.93 -22.43 2.06
C GLU A 90 -14.35 -22.35 2.63
N THR A 91 -15.04 -21.22 2.46
CA THR A 91 -16.43 -21.03 2.92
C THR A 91 -17.41 -21.99 2.23
N TYR A 92 -17.18 -22.29 0.95
CA TYR A 92 -18.01 -23.22 0.19
C TYR A 92 -17.53 -24.68 0.27
N GLY A 93 -16.43 -24.96 0.97
CA GLY A 93 -15.83 -26.30 1.03
C GLY A 93 -15.30 -26.80 -0.32
N ILE A 94 -14.92 -25.88 -1.22
CA ILE A 94 -14.44 -26.20 -2.57
C ILE A 94 -12.91 -26.32 -2.54
N ASP A 95 -12.38 -27.41 -3.07
CA ASP A 95 -10.93 -27.57 -3.27
C ASP A 95 -10.40 -26.52 -4.27
N PRO A 96 -9.30 -25.79 -3.94
CA PRO A 96 -8.64 -24.86 -4.85
C PRO A 96 -8.37 -25.37 -6.28
N ILE A 97 -8.18 -26.68 -6.46
CA ILE A 97 -7.91 -27.33 -7.76
C ILE A 97 -9.21 -27.51 -8.56
N GLU A 98 -10.34 -27.70 -7.87
CA GLU A 98 -11.63 -28.04 -8.48
C GLU A 98 -12.45 -26.80 -8.89
N ARG A 99 -12.22 -25.65 -8.23
CA ARG A 99 -13.07 -24.45 -8.32
C ARG A 99 -13.29 -23.84 -9.72
N HIS A 100 -12.50 -24.22 -10.72
CA HIS A 100 -12.62 -23.70 -12.10
C HIS A 100 -12.68 -24.78 -13.18
N LYS A 101 -12.88 -26.05 -12.82
CA LYS A 101 -12.85 -27.16 -13.80
C LYS A 101 -13.97 -27.06 -14.84
N ASP A 102 -15.17 -26.63 -14.43
CA ASP A 102 -16.37 -26.57 -15.29
C ASP A 102 -16.53 -25.24 -16.04
N ARG A 103 -15.42 -24.49 -16.18
CA ARG A 103 -15.44 -23.15 -16.79
C ARG A 103 -15.09 -23.13 -18.28
N ARG A 104 -14.77 -24.28 -18.87
CA ARG A 104 -14.57 -24.41 -20.34
C ARG A 104 -15.89 -24.40 -21.09
#